data_AF-A0AAV4JRQ9-F1
#
_entry.id   AF-A0AAV4JRQ9-F1
#
_cell.length_a   1.000
_cell.length_b   1.000
_cell.length_c   1.000
_cell.angle_alpha   90.00
_cell.angle_beta   90.00
_cell.angle_gamma   90.00
#
_symmetry.space_group_name_H-M   'P 1'
#
loop_
_entity.id
_entity.type
_entity.pdbx_description
1 polymer ?
#
loop_
_entity_poly.entity_id
_entity_poly.type
_entity_poly.pdbx_seq_one_letter_code
_entity_poly.pdbx_strand_id
1 'polypeptide(L)'
;MLTDEMKMQRKTMCAELLKRYEEEGEEFIQRIVTGDESWVHHYDPESKHQLMEYRHKSSPSPRKFKVVASARKVMLTVFWGFRGNCSYGQEVLKQGNTVNSERYISTLRKLSVRLKRVSPTKHAILHHNNARPHTSRQTEKALHKMNFVVLPHLSSSPDLAPMIFTFSRN
;
A
#
# COMPACT_ATOMS: atom_id res chain seq x y z
N MET A 1 2.07 -13.70 -17.20
CA MET A 1 2.06 -14.93 -16.36
C MET A 1 3.29 -14.92 -15.48
N LEU A 2 3.20 -15.44 -14.25
CA LEU A 2 4.35 -15.64 -13.36
C LEU A 2 5.19 -16.84 -13.85
N THR A 3 6.52 -16.72 -13.78
CA THR A 3 7.43 -17.86 -14.04
C THR A 3 7.40 -18.85 -12.88
N ASP A 4 7.83 -20.09 -13.11
CA ASP A 4 7.83 -21.11 -12.05
C ASP A 4 8.82 -20.78 -10.93
N GLU A 5 9.93 -20.11 -11.25
CA GLU A 5 10.86 -19.57 -10.26
C GLU A 5 10.17 -18.55 -9.35
N MET A 6 9.42 -17.60 -9.93
CA MET A 6 8.65 -16.62 -9.14
C MET A 6 7.62 -17.31 -8.25
N LYS A 7 6.92 -18.35 -8.75
CA LYS A 7 5.96 -19.11 -7.93
C LYS A 7 6.65 -19.82 -6.76
N MET A 8 7.82 -20.41 -6.98
CA MET A 8 8.58 -21.09 -5.93
C MET A 8 9.04 -20.08 -4.88
N GLN A 9 9.63 -18.95 -5.29
CA GLN A 9 10.03 -17.88 -4.38
C GLN A 9 8.84 -17.38 -3.55
N ARG A 10 7.67 -17.20 -4.19
CA ARG A 10 6.44 -16.82 -3.49
C ARG A 10 6.04 -17.83 -2.42
N LYS A 11 6.03 -19.12 -2.76
CA LYS A 11 5.68 -20.19 -1.82
C LYS A 11 6.63 -20.23 -0.62
N THR A 12 7.93 -20.10 -0.86
CA THR A 12 8.94 -20.11 0.20
C THR A 12 8.75 -18.95 1.18
N MET A 13 8.63 -17.72 0.68
CA MET A 13 8.40 -16.55 1.55
C MET A 13 7.08 -16.65 2.32
N CYS A 14 5.99 -17.08 1.67
CA CYS A 14 4.72 -17.26 2.38
C CYS A 14 4.85 -18.31 3.50
N ALA A 15 5.59 -19.39 3.29
CA ALA A 15 5.83 -20.41 4.32
C ALA A 15 6.67 -19.86 5.48
N GLU A 16 7.69 -19.04 5.21
CA GLU A 16 8.50 -18.38 6.24
C GLU A 16 7.67 -17.38 7.07
N LEU A 17 6.85 -16.56 6.41
CA LEU A 17 5.95 -15.62 7.09
C LEU A 17 4.88 -16.34 7.92
N LEU A 18 4.34 -17.45 7.42
CA LEU A 18 3.38 -18.28 8.13
C LEU A 18 4.02 -18.89 9.39
N LYS A 19 5.20 -19.50 9.24
CA LYS A 19 5.94 -20.06 10.38
C LYS A 19 6.21 -19.01 11.45
N ARG A 20 6.63 -17.81 11.03
CA ARG A 20 6.85 -16.69 11.95
C ARG A 20 5.56 -16.28 12.67
N TYR A 21 4.43 -16.27 11.97
CA TYR A 21 3.13 -16.03 12.57
C TYR A 21 2.72 -17.15 13.55
N GLU A 22 3.00 -18.42 13.24
CA GLU A 22 2.74 -19.53 14.16
C GLU A 22 3.57 -19.43 15.47
N GLU A 23 4.80 -18.89 15.38
CA GLU A 23 5.69 -18.68 16.53
C GLU A 23 5.34 -17.42 17.35
N GLU A 24 5.07 -16.30 16.68
CA GLU A 24 4.91 -14.98 17.32
C GLU A 24 3.43 -14.58 17.50
N GLY A 25 2.49 -15.24 16.83
CA GLY A 25 1.05 -14.97 16.88
C GLY A 25 0.64 -13.57 16.38
N GLU A 26 -0.45 -13.05 16.94
CA GLU A 26 -0.99 -11.71 16.62
C GLU A 26 0.01 -10.57 16.87
N GLU A 27 0.98 -10.78 17.75
CA GLU A 27 2.04 -9.81 18.03
C GLU A 27 2.94 -9.55 16.83
N PHE A 28 3.11 -10.53 15.93
CA PHE A 28 3.76 -10.30 14.64
C PHE A 28 2.94 -9.35 13.77
N ILE A 29 1.66 -9.64 13.57
CA ILE A 29 0.76 -8.86 12.71
C ILE A 29 0.61 -7.42 13.22
N GLN A 30 0.46 -7.24 14.54
CA GLN A 30 0.33 -5.92 15.15
C GLN A 30 1.56 -5.02 14.99
N ARG A 31 2.74 -5.62 14.74
CA ARG A 31 3.97 -4.86 14.44
C ARG A 31 4.12 -4.48 12.98
N ILE A 32 3.34 -5.09 12.08
CA ILE A 32 3.39 -4.80 10.65
C ILE A 32 2.75 -3.44 10.38
N VAL A 33 3.51 -2.61 9.66
CA VAL A 33 3.06 -1.37 9.04
C VAL A 33 3.25 -1.54 7.55
N THR A 34 2.16 -1.53 6.79
CA THR A 34 2.19 -1.59 5.33
C THR A 34 2.09 -0.18 4.75
N GLY A 35 2.88 0.11 3.73
CA GLY A 35 2.84 1.37 2.99
C GLY A 35 2.68 1.16 1.50
N ASP A 36 1.86 1.98 0.84
CA ASP A 36 1.75 2.01 -0.61
C ASP A 36 1.41 3.41 -1.13
N GLU A 37 1.66 3.62 -2.41
CA GLU A 37 1.36 4.85 -3.13
C GLU A 37 0.29 4.61 -4.20
N SER A 38 -0.78 5.40 -4.17
CA SER A 38 -1.83 5.34 -5.19
C SER A 38 -2.11 6.71 -5.79
N TRP A 39 -2.54 6.72 -7.05
CA TRP A 39 -3.02 7.92 -7.71
C TRP A 39 -4.49 8.15 -7.34
N VAL A 40 -4.78 9.32 -6.78
CA VAL A 40 -6.14 9.76 -6.49
C VAL A 40 -6.53 10.85 -7.48
N HIS A 41 -7.64 10.65 -8.17
CA HIS A 41 -8.19 11.62 -9.10
C HIS A 41 -9.09 12.61 -8.36
N HIS A 42 -9.03 13.88 -8.75
CA HIS A 42 -9.90 14.92 -8.17
C HIS A 42 -11.39 14.67 -8.49
N TYR A 43 -11.63 14.00 -9.61
CA TYR A 43 -12.92 13.50 -10.05
C TYR A 43 -12.70 12.15 -10.71
N ASP A 44 -13.26 11.11 -10.11
CA ASP A 44 -13.32 9.77 -10.65
C ASP A 44 -14.77 9.49 -11.08
N PRO A 45 -15.06 9.38 -12.39
CA PRO A 45 -16.40 9.07 -12.83
C PRO A 45 -16.78 7.66 -12.38
N GLU A 46 -17.92 7.54 -11.72
CA GLU A 46 -18.48 6.25 -11.31
C GLU A 46 -18.46 5.25 -12.47
N SER A 47 -18.01 4.03 -12.17
CA SER A 47 -17.91 2.99 -13.18
C SER A 47 -19.30 2.65 -13.73
N LYS A 48 -19.36 2.11 -14.96
CA LYS A 48 -20.64 1.66 -15.54
C LYS A 48 -21.40 0.66 -14.66
N HIS A 49 -20.68 -0.07 -13.81
CA HIS A 49 -21.21 -1.05 -12.87
C HIS A 49 -21.79 -0.38 -11.61
N GLN A 50 -21.17 0.68 -11.11
CA GLN A 50 -21.73 1.51 -10.03
C GLN A 50 -22.96 2.30 -10.51
N LEU A 51 -22.98 2.71 -11.78
CA LEU A 51 -24.12 3.37 -12.44
C LEU A 51 -25.20 2.40 -12.97
N MET A 52 -25.17 1.12 -12.57
CA MET A 52 -26.22 0.18 -12.97
C MET A 52 -27.49 0.41 -12.14
N GLU A 53 -28.43 1.15 -12.72
CA GLU A 53 -29.81 1.21 -12.23
C GLU A 53 -30.63 0.06 -12.83
N TYR A 54 -31.38 -0.66 -12.00
CA TYR A 54 -32.40 -1.60 -12.47
C TYR A 54 -33.54 -0.81 -13.10
N ARG A 55 -33.80 -1.03 -14.41
CA ARG A 55 -34.88 -0.37 -15.14
C ARG A 55 -35.76 -1.39 -15.88
N HIS A 56 -37.02 -1.02 -16.09
CA HIS A 56 -37.99 -1.82 -16.84
C HIS A 56 -37.60 -1.87 -18.33
N LYS A 57 -37.92 -2.98 -19.02
CA LYS A 57 -37.54 -3.23 -20.44
C LYS A 57 -38.04 -2.16 -21.42
N SER A 58 -39.11 -1.44 -21.07
CA SER A 58 -39.70 -0.36 -21.88
C SER A 58 -39.08 1.02 -21.64
N SER A 59 -38.08 1.14 -20.76
CA SER A 59 -37.47 2.43 -20.46
C SER A 59 -36.50 2.89 -21.57
N PRO A 60 -36.39 4.21 -21.84
CA PRO A 60 -35.41 4.75 -22.78
C PRO A 60 -33.98 4.40 -22.35
N SER A 61 -33.10 4.11 -23.31
CA SER A 61 -31.71 3.83 -23.03
C SER A 61 -31.03 5.06 -22.39
N PRO A 62 -30.33 4.90 -21.25
CA PRO A 62 -29.68 6.02 -20.62
C PRO A 62 -28.57 6.59 -21.51
N ARG A 63 -28.60 7.91 -21.75
CA ARG A 63 -27.49 8.63 -22.40
C ARG A 63 -26.30 8.67 -21.44
N LYS A 64 -25.30 7.83 -21.71
CA LYS A 64 -24.04 7.81 -20.97
C LYS A 64 -23.06 8.77 -21.65
N PHE A 65 -22.76 9.91 -21.01
CA PHE A 65 -21.63 10.73 -21.43
C PHE A 65 -20.33 9.98 -21.12
N LYS A 66 -19.39 9.93 -22.08
CA LYS A 66 -18.03 9.45 -21.78
C LYS A 66 -17.36 10.50 -20.89
N VAL A 67 -17.39 10.28 -19.59
CA VAL A 67 -16.67 11.13 -18.65
C VAL A 67 -15.28 10.53 -18.47
N VAL A 68 -14.25 11.33 -18.75
CA VAL A 68 -12.85 10.95 -18.54
C VAL A 68 -12.47 11.40 -17.13
N ALA A 69 -11.77 10.55 -16.38
CA ALA A 69 -11.20 10.94 -15.10
C ALA A 69 -10.43 12.26 -15.25
N SER A 70 -10.59 13.19 -14.30
CA SER A 70 -10.00 14.51 -14.46
C SER A 70 -8.48 14.41 -14.69
N ALA A 71 -7.92 15.26 -15.55
CA ALA A 71 -6.47 15.34 -15.78
C ALA A 71 -5.67 15.71 -14.51
N ARG A 72 -6.39 16.14 -13.45
CA ARG A 72 -5.85 16.42 -12.13
C ARG A 72 -5.84 15.16 -11.29
N LYS A 73 -4.66 14.58 -11.12
CA LYS A 73 -4.39 13.50 -10.15
C LYS A 73 -3.27 13.89 -9.19
N VAL A 74 -3.42 13.47 -7.95
CA VAL A 74 -2.43 13.61 -6.88
C VAL A 74 -1.95 12.23 -6.47
N MET A 75 -0.70 12.12 -6.04
CA MET A 75 -0.16 10.87 -5.52
C MET A 75 -0.34 10.87 -4.00
N LEU A 76 -1.04 9.88 -3.48
CA LEU A 76 -1.26 9.68 -2.05
C LEU A 76 -0.37 8.53 -1.58
N THR A 77 0.48 8.80 -0.59
CA THR A 77 1.21 7.79 0.15
C THR A 77 0.48 7.52 1.46
N VAL A 78 0.09 6.27 1.71
CA VAL A 78 -0.59 5.86 2.95
C VAL A 78 0.25 4.83 3.68
N PHE A 79 0.34 4.96 5.00
CA PHE A 79 0.84 3.91 5.89
C PHE A 79 -0.27 3.44 6.82
N TRP A 80 -0.50 2.13 6.83
CA TRP A 80 -1.49 1.46 7.64
C TRP A 80 -0.82 0.43 8.55
N GLY A 81 -1.30 0.28 9.78
CA GLY A 81 -0.84 -0.82 10.64
C GLY A 81 -2.01 -1.52 11.30
N PHE A 82 -1.76 -2.76 11.70
CA PHE A 82 -2.81 -3.66 12.20
C PHE A 82 -3.08 -3.46 13.68
N ARG A 83 -2.14 -2.89 14.44
CA ARG A 83 -2.41 -2.49 15.82
C ARG A 83 -3.46 -1.39 15.86
N GLY A 84 -4.65 -1.74 16.33
CA GLY A 84 -5.82 -0.86 16.40
C GLY A 84 -6.48 -0.55 15.06
N ASN A 85 -6.11 -1.25 13.97
CA ASN A 85 -6.65 -1.02 12.61
C ASN A 85 -6.68 0.48 12.22
N CYS A 86 -5.53 1.14 12.29
CA CYS A 86 -5.43 2.58 12.10
C CYS A 86 -4.39 2.95 11.04
N SER A 87 -4.66 4.05 10.32
CA SER A 87 -3.64 4.71 9.50
C SER A 87 -2.65 5.46 10.39
N TYR A 88 -1.35 5.27 10.14
CA TYR A 88 -0.27 5.91 10.88
C TYR A 88 0.24 7.19 10.19
N GLY A 89 0.01 7.32 8.88
CA GLY A 89 0.38 8.50 8.12
C GLY A 89 -0.26 8.53 6.74
N GLN A 90 -0.54 9.74 6.27
CA GLN A 90 -1.00 10.02 4.92
C GLN A 90 -0.22 11.24 4.42
N GLU A 91 0.45 11.13 3.28
CA GLU A 91 1.10 12.24 2.60
C GLU A 91 0.51 12.40 1.20
N VAL A 92 -0.17 13.53 0.97
CA VAL A 92 -0.67 13.90 -0.36
C VAL A 92 0.40 14.72 -1.06
N LEU A 93 0.85 14.25 -2.22
CA LEU A 93 1.74 14.99 -3.08
C LEU A 93 0.96 15.93 -3.99
N LYS A 94 1.37 17.20 -4.01
CA LYS A 94 0.86 18.18 -4.97
C LYS A 94 1.04 17.67 -6.40
N GLN A 95 0.10 18.01 -7.26
CA GLN A 95 0.05 17.60 -8.66
C GLN A 95 1.40 17.79 -9.36
N GLY A 96 1.81 16.78 -10.15
CA GLY A 96 3.07 16.79 -10.91
C GLY A 96 4.32 16.34 -10.14
N ASN A 97 4.22 16.13 -8.82
CA ASN A 97 5.31 15.56 -8.04
C ASN A 97 5.23 14.04 -7.97
N THR A 98 6.39 13.39 -7.96
CA THR A 98 6.53 11.94 -7.81
C THR A 98 7.30 11.64 -6.52
N VAL A 99 7.04 10.47 -5.90
CA VAL A 99 7.87 9.98 -4.79
C VAL A 99 9.26 9.66 -5.33
N ASN A 100 10.25 10.42 -4.89
CA ASN A 100 11.67 10.09 -5.01
C ASN A 100 12.19 9.56 -3.66
N SER A 101 13.42 9.03 -3.65
CA SER A 101 14.00 8.45 -2.44
C SER A 101 14.08 9.42 -1.27
N GLU A 102 14.49 10.67 -1.51
CA GLU A 102 14.64 11.68 -0.47
C GLU A 102 13.30 11.99 0.22
N ARG A 103 12.25 12.17 -0.58
CA ARG A 103 10.90 12.40 -0.08
C ARG A 103 10.39 11.20 0.69
N TYR A 104 10.57 9.99 0.15
CA TYR A 104 10.17 8.76 0.82
C TYR A 104 10.84 8.62 2.20
N ILE A 105 12.14 8.91 2.29
CA ILE A 105 12.89 8.93 3.55
C ILE A 105 12.32 9.97 4.52
N SER A 106 11.94 11.16 4.05
CA SER A 106 11.28 12.17 4.88
C SER A 106 9.94 11.66 5.45
N THR A 107 9.12 11.01 4.64
CA THR A 107 7.86 10.40 5.09
C THR A 107 8.11 9.29 6.11
N LEU A 108 9.10 8.43 5.88
CA LEU A 108 9.51 7.38 6.84
C LEU A 108 9.99 7.95 8.18
N ARG A 109 10.69 9.10 8.18
CA ARG A 109 11.09 9.77 9.43
C ARG A 109 9.88 10.22 10.25
N LYS A 110 8.89 10.83 9.59
CA LYS A 110 7.62 11.22 10.24
C LYS A 110 6.89 10.00 10.79
N LEU A 111 6.84 8.91 10.02
CA LEU A 111 6.25 7.64 10.42
C LEU A 111 6.98 7.06 11.65
N SER A 112 8.31 7.03 11.67
CA SER A 112 9.11 6.53 12.80
C SER A 112 8.78 7.28 14.10
N VAL A 113 8.68 8.61 14.05
CA VAL A 113 8.28 9.42 15.22
C VAL A 113 6.88 9.06 15.69
N ARG A 114 5.93 8.86 14.76
CA ARG A 114 4.55 8.45 15.09
C ARG A 114 4.53 7.05 15.73
N LEU A 115 5.24 6.09 15.16
CA LEU A 115 5.29 4.71 15.63
C LEU A 115 5.90 4.61 17.03
N LYS A 116 6.96 5.38 17.31
CA LYS A 116 7.57 5.44 18.65
C LYS A 116 6.60 5.94 19.72
N ARG A 117 5.60 6.75 19.38
CA ARG A 117 4.56 7.21 20.31
C ARG A 117 3.49 6.16 20.56
N VAL A 118 3.10 5.42 19.52
CA VAL A 118 2.04 4.38 19.63
C VAL A 118 2.59 3.07 20.20
N SER A 119 3.87 2.76 19.95
CA SER A 119 4.50 1.51 20.34
C SER A 119 5.99 1.71 20.66
N PRO A 120 6.32 2.27 21.84
CA PRO A 120 7.72 2.59 22.20
C PRO A 120 8.62 1.36 22.36
N THR A 121 8.05 0.23 22.78
CA THR A 121 8.80 -0.97 23.20
C THR A 121 9.00 -2.02 22.12
N LYS A 122 8.28 -1.91 21.00
CA LYS A 122 8.28 -2.92 19.93
C LYS A 122 8.79 -2.32 18.62
N HIS A 123 9.73 -3.01 17.99
CA HIS A 123 10.24 -2.65 16.67
C HIS A 123 9.13 -2.83 15.62
N ALA A 124 8.90 -1.80 14.81
CA ALA A 124 7.93 -1.85 13.73
C ALA A 124 8.53 -2.59 12.52
N ILE A 125 7.69 -3.40 11.89
CA ILE A 125 8.03 -4.19 10.71
C ILE A 125 7.40 -3.49 9.50
N LEU A 126 8.21 -2.96 8.59
CA LEU A 126 7.74 -2.26 7.41
C LEU A 126 7.50 -3.24 6.25
N HIS A 127 6.31 -3.20 5.66
CA HIS A 127 5.99 -3.88 4.41
C HIS A 127 5.70 -2.85 3.33
N HIS A 128 6.48 -2.83 2.26
CA HIS A 128 6.31 -1.92 1.13
C HIS A 128 6.66 -2.60 -0.19
N ASN A 129 6.23 -2.01 -1.31
CA ASN A 129 6.54 -2.55 -2.62
C ASN A 129 8.03 -2.33 -3.00
N ASN A 130 8.51 -3.02 -4.04
CA ASN A 130 9.89 -2.93 -4.52
C ASN A 130 10.15 -1.73 -5.46
N ALA A 131 9.38 -0.64 -5.37
CA ALA A 131 9.57 0.53 -6.21
C ALA A 131 11.00 1.10 -6.07
N ARG A 132 11.55 1.67 -7.14
CA ARG A 132 12.92 2.20 -7.17
C ARG A 132 13.27 3.15 -6.02
N PRO A 133 12.37 4.06 -5.57
CA PRO A 133 12.65 4.90 -4.41
C PRO A 133 12.82 4.10 -3.11
N HIS A 134 12.14 2.96 -2.97
CA HIS A 134 12.10 2.13 -1.77
C HIS A 134 13.37 1.28 -1.63
N THR A 135 13.84 0.74 -2.76
CA THR A 135 15.05 -0.11 -2.85
C THR A 135 16.33 0.67 -3.13
N SER A 136 16.27 2.01 -3.09
CA SER A 136 17.46 2.83 -3.29
C SER A 136 18.41 2.72 -2.09
N ARG A 137 19.73 2.74 -2.35
CA ARG A 137 20.77 2.69 -1.29
C ARG A 137 20.58 3.75 -0.20
N GLN A 138 20.06 4.92 -0.55
CA GLN A 138 19.79 5.98 0.43
C GLN A 138 18.65 5.59 1.38
N THR A 139 17.60 4.98 0.83
CA THR A 139 16.44 4.51 1.58
C THR A 139 16.80 3.35 2.50
N GLU A 140 17.54 2.36 2.01
CA GLU A 140 18.03 1.23 2.82
C GLU A 140 18.87 1.70 4.01
N LYS A 141 19.82 2.62 3.77
CA LYS A 141 20.62 3.25 4.84
C LYS A 141 19.73 3.98 5.86
N ALA A 142 18.71 4.69 5.39
CA ALA A 142 17.80 5.41 6.27
C ALA A 142 16.93 4.45 7.10
N LEU A 143 16.44 3.36 6.51
CA LEU A 143 15.67 2.31 7.21
C LEU A 143 16.49 1.65 8.30
N HIS A 144 17.75 1.29 8.00
CA HIS A 144 18.69 0.75 8.98
C HIS A 144 18.93 1.74 10.13
N LYS A 145 19.16 3.02 9.83
CA LYS A 145 19.36 4.06 10.86
C LYS A 145 18.12 4.27 11.74
N MET A 146 16.93 3.99 11.23
CA MET A 146 15.66 4.11 11.95
C MET A 146 15.26 2.82 12.67
N ASN A 147 16.08 1.76 12.60
CA ASN A 147 15.81 0.41 13.14
C ASN A 147 14.50 -0.20 12.61
N PHE A 148 14.16 0.07 11.35
CA PHE A 148 13.05 -0.63 10.68
C PHE A 148 13.51 -2.02 10.25
N VAL A 149 12.70 -3.02 10.55
CA VAL A 149 12.81 -4.35 9.94
C VAL A 149 11.92 -4.35 8.70
N VAL A 150 12.50 -4.59 7.53
CA VAL A 150 11.73 -4.61 6.26
C VAL A 150 11.34 -6.05 5.95
N LEU A 151 10.06 -6.29 5.66
CA LEU A 151 9.63 -7.58 5.13
C LEU A 151 10.01 -7.69 3.66
N PRO A 152 10.53 -8.84 3.23
CA PRO A 152 10.79 -9.06 1.81
C PRO A 152 9.47 -9.01 1.05
N HIS A 153 9.43 -8.23 -0.04
CA HIS A 153 8.30 -8.22 -0.95
C HIS A 153 8.66 -8.90 -2.27
N LEU A 154 7.71 -9.67 -2.78
CA LEU A 154 7.83 -10.37 -4.05
C LEU A 154 7.42 -9.46 -5.20
N SER A 155 8.34 -9.26 -6.15
CA SER A 155 8.03 -8.61 -7.41
C SER A 155 6.79 -9.26 -8.06
N SER A 156 5.82 -8.44 -8.47
CA SER A 156 4.55 -8.89 -9.09
C SER A 156 3.64 -9.73 -8.18
N SER A 157 3.53 -9.39 -6.89
CA SER A 157 2.63 -10.06 -5.94
C SER A 157 1.61 -9.11 -5.30
N PRO A 158 0.70 -8.53 -6.10
CA PRO A 158 -0.29 -7.61 -5.57
C PRO A 158 -1.25 -8.26 -4.57
N ASP A 159 -1.46 -9.57 -4.69
CA ASP A 159 -2.29 -10.39 -3.81
C ASP A 159 -1.69 -10.61 -2.41
N LEU A 160 -0.38 -10.40 -2.25
CA LEU A 160 0.32 -10.50 -0.96
C LEU A 160 0.51 -9.15 -0.27
N ALA A 161 0.12 -8.05 -0.91
CA ALA A 161 0.12 -6.73 -0.30
C ALA A 161 -1.21 -6.53 0.44
N PRO A 162 -1.22 -6.42 1.78
CA PRO A 162 -2.47 -6.25 2.52
C PRO A 162 -3.24 -5.00 2.09
N MET A 163 -2.54 -3.97 1.59
CA MET A 163 -3.15 -2.71 1.14
C MET A 163 -3.90 -2.82 -0.20
N ILE A 164 -3.49 -3.71 -1.11
CA ILE A 164 -4.17 -3.87 -2.40
C ILE A 164 -5.54 -4.53 -2.20
N PHE A 165 -5.66 -5.46 -1.25
CA PHE A 165 -6.93 -6.07 -0.90
C PHE A 165 -7.90 -5.09 -0.23
N THR A 166 -7.40 -4.12 0.55
CA THR A 166 -8.24 -3.16 1.28
C THR A 166 -8.68 -1.96 0.44
N PHE A 167 -7.88 -1.51 -0.55
CA PHE A 167 -8.26 -0.38 -1.42
C PHE A 167 -9.03 -0.77 -2.69
N SER A 168 -9.03 -2.05 -3.11
CA SER A 168 -9.73 -2.50 -4.33
C SER A 168 -11.22 -2.83 -4.12
N ARG A 169 -11.76 -2.67 -2.91
CA ARG A 169 -13.19 -2.82 -2.63
C ARG A 169 -13.81 -1.44 -2.40
N ASN A 170 -14.24 -0.81 -3.49
CA ASN A 170 -15.34 0.16 -3.59
C ASN A 170 -15.81 0.22 -5.04
#